data_AF-A0A6S7H0Y6-F1
#
_entry.id   AF-A0A6S7H0Y6-F1
#
_cell.length_a   1.000
_cell.length_b   1.000
_cell.length_c   1.000
_cell.angle_alpha   90.00
_cell.angle_beta   90.00
_cell.angle_gamma   90.00
#
_symmetry.space_group_name_H-M   'P 1'
#
loop_
_entity.id
_entity.type
_entity.pdbx_description
1 polymer ?
#
loop_
_entity_poly.entity_id
_entity_poly.type
_entity_poly.pdbx_seq_one_letter_code
_entity_poly.pdbx_strand_id
1 'polypeptide(L)'
;MKLLINSYIYKSARSTRGAIMCVSKATKKSQIREMQLPPRIITPHALPMFRQNQGGATMKKVKDKERADPIKSRKPETPLTGAGKGGRVASGISLSQFVSKNLAVKNLDDSNPRESILRHAKEAAENPFWVSPAYSKTQPRTILAEDDGEEEDDDDESKAKKPKLS
;
A
#
# COMPACT_ATOMS: atom_id res chain seq x y z
N MET A 1 -21.57 -31.72 -74.28
CA MET A 1 -20.52 -32.29 -73.39
C MET A 1 -20.36 -31.41 -72.16
N LYS A 2 -20.83 -31.90 -71.00
CA LYS A 2 -20.42 -31.61 -69.62
C LYS A 2 -20.03 -30.16 -69.23
N LEU A 3 -21.02 -29.41 -68.75
CA LEU A 3 -20.84 -28.40 -67.70
C LEU A 3 -20.55 -29.08 -66.34
N LEU A 4 -19.44 -29.81 -66.24
CA LEU A 4 -19.02 -30.50 -64.99
C LEU A 4 -17.74 -29.92 -64.38
N ILE A 5 -17.21 -28.81 -64.90
CA ILE A 5 -15.94 -28.26 -64.41
C ILE A 5 -16.12 -27.31 -63.20
N ASN A 6 -17.27 -26.64 -63.08
CA ASN A 6 -17.49 -25.66 -61.98
C ASN A 6 -18.11 -26.23 -60.70
N SER A 7 -18.69 -27.44 -60.73
CA SER A 7 -19.25 -28.07 -59.51
C SER A 7 -18.16 -28.65 -58.60
N TYR A 8 -17.03 -29.05 -59.17
CA TYR A 8 -15.96 -29.74 -58.43
C TYR A 8 -15.16 -28.81 -57.52
N ILE A 9 -15.06 -27.52 -57.88
CA ILE A 9 -14.20 -26.54 -57.20
C ILE A 9 -14.84 -26.06 -55.86
N TYR A 10 -16.17 -26.09 -55.77
CA TYR A 10 -16.92 -25.49 -54.65
C TYR A 10 -17.50 -26.51 -53.64
N LYS A 11 -17.14 -27.80 -53.73
CA LYS A 11 -17.56 -28.77 -52.71
C LYS A 11 -16.84 -28.50 -51.39
N SER A 12 -17.58 -28.06 -50.37
CA SER A 12 -17.12 -27.79 -49.00
C SER A 12 -16.24 -28.91 -48.41
N ALA A 13 -16.56 -30.18 -48.73
CA ALA A 13 -15.83 -31.34 -48.22
C ALA A 13 -14.40 -31.54 -48.79
N ARG A 14 -14.06 -30.93 -49.94
CA ARG A 14 -12.74 -31.11 -50.59
C ARG A 14 -11.97 -29.81 -50.80
N SER A 15 -12.64 -28.65 -50.79
CA SER A 15 -12.02 -27.35 -51.03
C SER A 15 -11.44 -26.75 -49.73
N THR A 16 -10.54 -27.48 -49.06
CA THR A 16 -9.99 -27.09 -47.74
C THR A 16 -8.82 -26.10 -47.83
N ARG A 17 -8.13 -26.01 -48.97
CA ARG A 17 -6.89 -25.22 -49.13
C ARG A 17 -6.97 -24.23 -50.30
N GLY A 18 -7.96 -23.34 -50.28
CA GLY A 18 -8.15 -22.35 -51.34
C GLY A 18 -9.23 -21.33 -51.03
N ALA A 19 -10.21 -21.18 -51.92
CA ALA A 19 -11.24 -20.14 -51.87
C ALA A 19 -11.96 -20.02 -50.51
N ILE A 20 -12.17 -21.12 -49.78
CA ILE A 20 -12.82 -21.11 -48.45
C ILE A 20 -11.99 -20.36 -47.40
N MET A 21 -10.64 -20.40 -47.46
CA MET A 21 -9.78 -19.69 -46.51
C MET A 21 -9.87 -18.16 -46.63
N CYS A 22 -10.12 -17.65 -47.84
CA CYS A 22 -10.27 -16.21 -48.07
C CYS A 22 -11.63 -15.72 -47.56
N VAL A 23 -12.66 -16.56 -47.60
CA VAL A 23 -14.01 -16.25 -47.10
C VAL A 23 -14.06 -16.27 -45.56
N SER A 24 -13.33 -17.19 -44.90
CA SER A 24 -13.31 -17.26 -43.44
C SER A 24 -12.47 -16.17 -42.77
N LYS A 25 -11.67 -15.42 -43.53
CA LYS A 25 -10.82 -14.37 -42.97
C LYS A 25 -11.65 -13.12 -42.74
N ALA A 26 -12.13 -12.96 -41.49
CA ALA A 26 -12.84 -11.77 -41.07
C ALA A 26 -12.05 -10.50 -41.45
N THR A 27 -12.73 -9.54 -42.07
CA THR A 27 -12.14 -8.24 -42.37
C THR A 27 -11.77 -7.56 -41.06
N LYS A 28 -10.52 -7.13 -40.93
CA LYS A 28 -10.11 -6.35 -39.76
C LYS A 28 -10.87 -5.03 -39.81
N LYS A 29 -11.58 -4.69 -38.73
CA LYS A 29 -12.17 -3.35 -38.57
C LYS A 29 -11.04 -2.34 -38.72
N SER A 30 -11.13 -1.46 -39.71
CA SER A 30 -10.21 -0.32 -39.80
C SER A 30 -10.42 0.50 -38.54
N GLN A 31 -9.43 0.52 -37.64
CA GLN A 31 -9.45 1.50 -36.58
C GLN A 31 -9.37 2.87 -37.23
N ILE A 32 -10.50 3.57 -37.24
CA ILE A 32 -10.54 5.01 -37.42
C ILE A 32 -9.70 5.55 -36.28
N ARG A 33 -8.49 6.01 -36.59
CA ARG A 33 -7.67 6.69 -35.59
C ARG A 33 -8.40 8.00 -35.29
N GLU A 34 -9.07 8.07 -34.14
CA GLU A 34 -9.75 9.29 -33.69
C GLU A 34 -8.77 10.47 -33.55
N MET A 35 -7.47 10.18 -33.43
CA MET A 35 -6.40 11.17 -33.54
C MET A 35 -5.88 11.22 -34.99
N GLN A 36 -6.42 12.13 -35.81
CA GLN A 36 -5.77 12.50 -37.06
C GLN A 36 -4.45 13.22 -36.73
N LEU A 37 -3.34 12.51 -36.85
CA LEU A 37 -2.03 13.13 -36.75
C LEU A 37 -1.73 13.87 -38.06
N PRO A 38 -1.05 15.03 -38.01
CA PRO A 38 -0.61 15.69 -39.22
C PRO A 38 0.33 14.75 -40.00
N PRO A 39 0.15 14.59 -41.32
CA PRO A 39 1.03 13.76 -42.13
C PRO A 39 2.45 14.33 -42.09
N ARG A 40 3.46 13.45 -41.93
CA ARG A 40 4.87 13.83 -41.94
C ARG A 40 5.28 14.15 -43.37
N ILE A 41 5.49 15.42 -43.66
CA ILE A 41 5.94 15.90 -44.97
C ILE A 41 7.46 16.10 -44.90
N ILE A 42 8.22 15.27 -45.62
CA ILE A 42 9.68 15.35 -45.67
C ILE A 42 10.07 16.21 -46.87
N THR A 43 10.61 17.40 -46.61
CA THR A 43 11.12 18.31 -47.64
C THR A 43 12.66 18.17 -47.75
N PRO A 44 13.20 17.57 -48.82
CA PRO A 44 14.63 17.21 -48.90
C PRO A 44 15.58 18.41 -48.89
N HIS A 45 15.16 19.57 -49.42
CA HIS A 45 16.00 20.78 -49.56
C HIS A 45 15.47 22.00 -48.79
N ALA A 46 14.72 21.80 -47.69
CA ALA A 46 14.31 22.93 -46.86
C ALA A 46 15.47 23.46 -45.98
N LEU A 47 15.54 24.78 -45.81
CA LEU A 47 16.47 25.43 -44.88
C LEU A 47 16.24 24.88 -43.46
N PRO A 48 17.27 24.85 -42.59
CA PRO A 48 17.14 24.36 -41.22
C PRO A 48 15.99 24.96 -40.42
N MET A 49 15.67 26.25 -40.64
CA MET A 49 14.53 26.93 -40.00
C MET A 49 13.17 26.42 -40.48
N PHE A 50 13.06 25.90 -41.70
CA PHE A 50 11.83 25.34 -42.27
C PHE A 50 11.77 23.81 -42.16
N ARG A 51 12.83 23.16 -41.66
CA ARG A 51 12.78 21.74 -41.31
C ARG A 51 11.94 21.61 -40.05
N GLN A 52 10.78 20.97 -40.16
CA GLN A 52 10.08 20.48 -38.97
C GLN A 52 11.08 19.67 -38.14
N ASN A 53 11.25 20.03 -36.86
CA ASN A 53 12.18 19.38 -35.95
C ASN A 53 11.89 17.87 -35.92
N GLN A 54 12.64 17.11 -36.72
CA GLN A 54 12.56 15.66 -36.82
C GLN A 54 13.27 14.98 -35.66
N GLY A 55 13.20 15.59 -34.47
CA GLY A 55 13.82 15.08 -33.26
C GLY A 55 13.07 13.86 -32.76
N GLY A 56 13.30 12.70 -33.39
CA GLY A 56 13.49 11.35 -32.82
C GLY A 56 12.58 10.84 -31.70
N ALA A 57 11.49 11.51 -31.37
CA ALA A 57 10.56 11.05 -30.38
C ALA A 57 9.69 9.99 -31.05
N THR A 58 10.09 8.72 -30.89
CA THR A 58 9.23 7.58 -31.13
C THR A 58 7.84 7.90 -30.57
N MET A 59 6.76 7.51 -31.24
CA MET A 59 5.38 7.80 -30.81
C MET A 59 5.12 7.49 -29.32
N LYS A 60 5.86 6.53 -28.76
CA LYS A 60 5.93 6.24 -27.33
C LYS A 60 6.40 7.44 -26.49
N LYS A 61 7.55 8.06 -26.82
CA LYS A 61 8.12 9.23 -26.12
C LYS A 61 7.19 10.44 -26.15
N VAL A 62 6.50 10.69 -27.27
CA VAL A 62 5.53 11.80 -27.37
C VAL A 62 4.35 11.54 -26.43
N LYS A 63 3.76 10.34 -26.49
CA LYS A 63 2.65 9.96 -25.59
C LYS A 63 3.05 9.97 -24.11
N ASP A 64 4.26 9.52 -23.79
CA ASP A 64 4.76 9.51 -22.41
C ASP A 64 4.94 10.94 -21.90
N LYS A 65 5.39 11.86 -22.76
CA LYS A 65 5.50 13.28 -22.43
C LYS A 65 4.13 13.94 -22.24
N GLU A 66 3.18 13.67 -23.14
CA GLU A 66 1.80 14.16 -23.01
C GLU A 66 1.09 13.66 -21.74
N ARG A 67 1.44 12.45 -21.26
CA ARG A 67 0.96 11.90 -19.98
C ARG A 67 1.66 12.48 -18.75
N ALA A 68 2.88 13.00 -18.92
CA ALA A 68 3.61 13.67 -17.85
C ALA A 68 3.05 15.07 -17.57
N ASP A 69 2.49 15.73 -18.58
CA ASP A 69 1.90 17.06 -18.44
C ASP A 69 0.56 17.02 -17.66
N PRO A 70 0.45 17.70 -16.51
CA PRO A 70 -0.72 17.59 -15.63
C PRO A 70 -1.99 18.17 -16.27
N ILE A 71 -1.85 19.25 -17.05
CA ILE A 71 -2.97 19.95 -17.70
C ILE A 71 -3.51 19.15 -18.88
N LYS A 72 -2.62 18.63 -19.75
CA LYS A 72 -3.00 17.89 -20.96
C LYS A 72 -3.53 16.50 -20.63
N SER A 73 -2.93 15.83 -19.64
CA SER A 73 -3.34 14.48 -19.22
C SER A 73 -4.44 14.47 -18.17
N ARG A 74 -4.85 15.63 -17.62
CA ARG A 74 -5.78 15.75 -16.48
C ARG A 74 -5.41 14.74 -15.37
N LYS A 75 -4.11 14.63 -15.11
CA LYS A 75 -3.58 13.63 -14.19
C LYS A 75 -4.04 13.99 -12.78
N PRO A 76 -4.64 13.05 -12.01
CA PRO A 76 -4.95 13.31 -10.62
C PRO A 76 -3.64 13.64 -9.90
N GLU A 77 -3.74 14.56 -8.97
CA GLU A 77 -2.57 14.96 -8.21
C GLU A 77 -2.04 13.81 -7.36
N THR A 78 -0.75 13.60 -7.43
CA THR A 78 -0.07 12.60 -6.62
C THR A 78 -0.07 13.00 -5.15
N PRO A 79 -0.15 12.05 -4.20
CA PRO A 79 -0.10 12.37 -2.78
C PRO A 79 1.18 13.14 -2.45
N LEU A 80 1.04 14.18 -1.63
CA LEU A 80 2.15 15.07 -1.27
C LEU A 80 3.15 14.29 -0.42
N THR A 81 4.32 14.04 -0.99
CA THR A 81 5.43 13.34 -0.32
C THR A 81 6.39 14.39 0.23
N GLY A 82 6.49 14.52 1.55
CA GLY A 82 7.38 15.48 2.22
C GLY A 82 6.71 16.29 3.33
N ALA A 83 7.29 17.42 3.71
CA ALA A 83 6.64 18.36 4.63
C ALA A 83 5.52 19.13 3.90
N GLY A 84 4.41 19.40 4.59
CA GLY A 84 3.28 20.14 4.02
C GLY A 84 3.70 21.53 3.52
N LYS A 85 3.34 21.88 2.27
CA LYS A 85 3.62 23.17 1.66
C LYS A 85 2.39 23.64 0.88
N GLY A 86 2.10 24.94 0.92
CA GLY A 86 1.01 25.55 0.15
C GLY A 86 -0.41 25.20 0.63
N GLY A 87 -0.61 25.07 1.94
CA GLY A 87 -1.93 24.77 2.54
C GLY A 87 -2.33 23.30 2.48
N ARG A 88 -1.46 22.44 1.94
CA ARG A 88 -1.66 20.99 1.92
C ARG A 88 -0.91 20.36 3.07
N VAL A 89 -1.63 19.63 3.91
CA VAL A 89 -1.03 18.76 4.92
C VAL A 89 -0.51 17.55 4.18
N ALA A 90 0.81 17.37 4.19
CA ALA A 90 1.41 16.17 3.61
C ALA A 90 1.01 14.92 4.40
N SER A 91 1.38 13.75 3.88
CA SER A 91 1.26 12.46 4.56
C SER A 91 2.18 12.33 5.81
N GLY A 92 2.37 13.41 6.55
CA GLY A 92 3.13 13.50 7.79
C GLY A 92 2.22 14.06 8.87
N ILE A 93 1.80 13.17 9.76
CA ILE A 93 1.19 13.38 11.09
C ILE A 93 0.60 14.78 11.32
N SER A 94 -0.72 14.90 11.20
CA SER A 94 -1.47 16.07 11.71
C SER A 94 -1.16 16.31 13.19
N LEU A 95 -1.27 17.55 13.68
CA LEU A 95 -1.13 17.86 15.11
C LEU A 95 -2.00 16.92 15.98
N SER A 96 -3.22 16.64 15.55
CA SER A 96 -4.12 15.70 16.22
C SER A 96 -3.55 14.27 16.25
N GLN A 97 -2.86 13.86 15.18
CA GLN A 97 -2.17 12.56 15.10
C GLN A 97 -0.88 12.54 15.94
N PHE A 98 -0.19 13.67 16.09
CA PHE A 98 0.98 13.79 16.96
C PHE A 98 0.56 13.72 18.42
N VAL A 99 -0.50 14.44 18.79
CA VAL A 99 -1.08 14.39 20.12
C VAL A 99 -1.58 12.98 20.42
N SER A 100 -2.36 12.36 19.54
CA SER A 100 -2.84 10.99 19.78
C SER A 100 -1.70 9.99 19.92
N LYS A 101 -0.65 10.07 19.09
CA LYS A 101 0.51 9.18 19.17
C LYS A 101 1.31 9.35 20.47
N ASN A 102 1.52 10.58 20.92
CA ASN A 102 2.33 10.84 22.11
C ASN A 102 1.54 10.66 23.42
N LEU A 103 0.25 10.97 23.42
CA LEU A 103 -0.59 10.88 24.61
C LEU A 103 -1.05 9.44 24.85
N ALA A 104 -1.37 8.68 23.80
CA ALA A 104 -1.76 7.28 23.93
C ALA A 104 -0.60 6.41 24.43
N VAL A 105 0.63 6.64 23.96
CA VAL A 105 1.79 5.81 24.33
C VAL A 105 2.28 6.09 25.76
N LYS A 106 2.03 7.28 26.33
CA LYS A 106 2.51 7.65 27.67
C LYS A 106 1.63 7.16 28.81
N ASN A 107 0.37 6.83 28.54
CA ASN A 107 -0.62 6.48 29.58
C ASN A 107 -1.03 5.00 29.55
N LEU A 108 -0.35 4.17 28.76
CA LEU A 108 -0.52 2.72 28.81
C LEU A 108 0.31 2.17 29.97
N ASP A 109 -0.09 2.47 31.21
CA ASP A 109 0.20 1.54 32.30
C ASP A 109 -0.83 0.40 32.18
N ASP A 110 -0.62 -0.44 31.17
CA ASP A 110 -1.38 -1.66 30.89
C ASP A 110 -0.90 -2.82 31.80
N SER A 111 -0.09 -2.49 32.81
CA SER A 111 0.32 -3.44 33.83
C SER A 111 -0.89 -3.78 34.69
N ASN A 112 -1.16 -5.06 34.88
CA ASN A 112 -2.25 -5.58 35.68
C ASN A 112 -2.50 -4.74 36.95
N PRO A 113 -3.75 -4.36 37.28
CA PRO A 113 -4.04 -3.51 38.45
C PRO A 113 -3.55 -4.11 39.77
N ARG A 114 -3.34 -5.43 39.80
CA ARG A 114 -2.70 -6.15 40.90
C ARG A 114 -1.23 -5.75 41.08
N GLU A 115 -0.46 -5.73 40.00
CA GLU A 115 0.98 -5.41 40.05
C GLU A 115 1.23 -3.96 40.47
N SER A 116 0.40 -3.01 40.01
CA SER A 116 0.55 -1.61 40.40
C SER A 116 0.30 -1.41 41.90
N ILE A 117 -0.71 -2.07 42.47
CA ILE A 117 -0.95 -2.07 43.92
C ILE A 117 0.22 -2.71 44.68
N LEU A 118 0.77 -3.83 44.18
CA LEU A 118 1.90 -4.52 44.81
C LEU A 118 3.21 -3.71 44.76
N ARG A 119 3.46 -2.94 43.70
CA ARG A 119 4.65 -2.05 43.62
C ARG A 119 4.68 -1.05 44.77
N HIS A 120 3.52 -0.47 45.09
CA HIS A 120 3.41 0.51 46.18
C HIS A 120 3.36 -0.13 47.58
N ALA A 121 3.13 -1.44 47.69
CA ALA A 121 3.12 -2.13 48.98
C ALA A 121 4.48 -2.05 49.69
N LYS A 122 5.59 -2.18 48.95
CA LYS A 122 6.96 -2.08 49.51
C LYS A 122 7.25 -0.67 50.02
N GLU A 123 6.93 0.34 49.21
CA GLU A 123 7.13 1.76 49.55
C GLU A 123 6.29 2.18 50.78
N ALA A 124 5.05 1.69 50.88
CA ALA A 124 4.17 1.96 52.01
C ALA A 124 4.63 1.30 53.32
N ALA A 125 5.30 0.15 53.24
CA ALA A 125 5.88 -0.53 54.40
C ALA A 125 7.14 0.18 54.91
N GLU A 126 7.99 0.67 53.99
CA GLU A 126 9.23 1.37 54.34
C GLU A 126 8.98 2.80 54.86
N ASN A 127 8.07 3.55 54.24
CA ASN A 127 7.77 4.94 54.60
C ASN A 127 6.28 5.15 54.95
N PRO A 128 5.81 4.60 56.07
CA PRO A 128 4.43 4.78 56.50
C PRO A 128 4.19 6.22 56.94
N PHE A 129 3.43 7.00 56.17
CA PHE A 129 3.15 8.41 56.49
C PHE A 129 1.67 8.71 56.77
N TRP A 130 0.73 8.11 56.02
CA TRP A 130 -0.70 8.48 56.13
C TRP A 130 -1.49 7.70 57.18
N VAL A 131 -1.36 6.36 57.22
CA VAL A 131 -2.29 5.51 58.00
C VAL A 131 -1.57 4.66 59.05
N SER A 132 -0.51 3.95 58.66
CA SER A 132 0.15 2.99 59.55
C SER A 132 0.65 3.60 60.88
N PRO A 133 1.23 4.82 60.94
CA PRO A 133 1.77 5.36 62.19
C PRO A 133 0.72 5.51 63.30
N ALA A 134 -0.54 5.79 62.94
CA ALA A 134 -1.61 5.99 63.90
C ALA A 134 -2.07 4.67 64.54
N TYR A 135 -2.09 3.60 63.74
CA TYR A 135 -2.64 2.30 64.16
C TYR A 135 -1.58 1.32 64.69
N SER A 136 -0.27 1.60 64.51
CA SER A 136 0.82 0.76 65.03
C SER A 136 0.72 0.45 66.53
N LYS A 137 0.12 1.34 67.33
CA LYS A 137 0.04 1.20 68.80
C LYS A 137 -1.24 0.51 69.29
N THR A 138 -2.33 0.67 68.55
CA THR A 138 -3.69 0.32 69.02
C THR A 138 -4.24 -0.91 68.32
N GLN A 139 -3.64 -1.34 67.21
CA GLN A 139 -4.13 -2.46 66.44
C GLN A 139 -3.81 -3.80 67.14
N PRO A 140 -4.81 -4.64 67.44
CA PRO A 140 -4.58 -5.97 67.98
C PRO A 140 -3.87 -6.84 66.94
N ARG A 141 -3.03 -7.78 67.39
CA ARG A 141 -2.36 -8.72 66.49
C ARG A 141 -3.40 -9.62 65.83
N THR A 142 -3.40 -9.63 64.51
CA THR A 142 -4.26 -10.50 63.70
C THR A 142 -3.78 -11.93 63.82
N ILE A 143 -4.62 -12.80 64.41
CA ILE A 143 -4.38 -14.24 64.47
C ILE A 143 -5.16 -14.86 63.30
N LEU A 144 -4.55 -14.84 62.11
CA LEU A 144 -5.06 -15.63 60.99
C LEU A 144 -4.45 -17.03 61.09
N ALA A 145 -5.16 -18.04 60.58
CA ALA A 145 -4.54 -19.35 60.38
C ALA A 145 -3.30 -19.19 59.50
N GLU A 146 -2.25 -19.97 59.77
CA GLU A 146 -1.10 -20.06 58.86
C GLU A 146 -1.66 -20.42 57.48
N ASP A 147 -1.35 -19.58 56.49
CA ASP A 147 -1.75 -19.83 55.12
C ASP A 147 -0.89 -21.01 54.65
N ASP A 148 -1.52 -22.15 54.37
CA ASP A 148 -0.88 -23.32 53.76
C ASP A 148 -0.52 -23.05 52.27
N GLY A 149 -0.18 -21.80 51.95
CA GLY A 149 0.17 -21.32 50.63
C GLY A 149 1.68 -21.36 50.47
N GLU A 150 2.14 -22.36 49.72
CA GLU A 150 3.50 -22.44 49.18
C GLU A 150 3.95 -21.04 48.71
N GLU A 151 5.09 -20.57 49.22
CA GLU A 151 5.86 -19.50 48.59
C GLU A 151 6.23 -20.01 47.19
N GLU A 152 5.39 -19.75 46.18
CA GLU A 152 5.76 -19.94 44.78
C GLU A 152 6.88 -18.94 44.48
N ASP A 153 8.11 -19.45 44.52
CA ASP A 153 9.31 -18.83 43.97
C ASP A 153 9.06 -18.49 42.48
N ASP A 154 8.61 -17.26 42.23
CA ASP A 154 8.34 -16.65 40.92
C ASP A 154 9.63 -16.36 40.09
N ASP A 155 10.66 -17.20 40.18
CA ASP A 155 11.99 -16.92 39.62
C ASP A 155 12.39 -17.69 38.35
N ASP A 156 11.55 -18.57 37.76
CA ASP A 156 12.07 -19.48 36.71
C ASP A 156 11.24 -19.73 35.43
N GLU A 157 10.40 -18.79 34.95
CA GLU A 157 9.68 -18.99 33.67
C GLU A 157 9.76 -17.84 32.65
N SER A 158 10.98 -17.40 32.30
CA SER A 158 11.20 -16.49 31.15
C SER A 158 12.28 -16.92 30.15
N LYS A 159 12.51 -18.23 29.98
CA LYS A 159 13.35 -18.79 28.89
C LYS A 159 12.50 -19.40 27.76
N ALA A 160 11.50 -18.68 27.28
CA ALA A 160 10.80 -19.06 26.05
C ALA A 160 11.72 -18.86 24.82
N LYS A 161 11.99 -19.97 24.13
CA LYS A 161 12.88 -20.11 22.97
C LYS A 161 12.43 -19.22 21.80
N LYS A 162 13.32 -18.34 21.31
CA LYS A 162 13.14 -17.64 20.02
C LYS A 162 13.29 -18.64 18.86
N PRO A 163 12.37 -18.70 17.89
CA PRO A 163 12.55 -19.53 16.69
C PRO A 163 13.64 -18.94 15.78
N LYS A 164 14.49 -19.80 15.23
CA LYS A 164 15.49 -19.42 14.21
C LYS A 164 14.78 -19.22 12.87
N LEU A 165 14.98 -18.05 12.26
CA LEU A 165 14.53 -17.75 10.91
C LEU A 165 15.56 -18.33 9.92
N SER A 166 15.11 -19.23 9.04
CA SER A 166 15.85 -19.74 7.88
C SER A 166 15.75 -18.80 6.70
#